data_AF-A0A354GQQ0-F1
#
_entry.id   AF-A0A354GQQ0-F1
#
_cell.length_a   1.000
_cell.length_b   1.000
_cell.length_c   1.000
_cell.angle_alpha   90.00
_cell.angle_beta   90.00
_cell.angle_gamma   90.00
#
_symmetry.space_group_name_H-M   'P 1'
#
loop_
_entity.id
_entity.type
_entity.pdbx_description
1 polymer ?
#
loop_
_entity_poly.entity_id
_entity_poly.type
_entity_poly.pdbx_seq_one_letter_code
_entity_poly.pdbx_strand_id
1 'polypeptide(L)'
;MSIVIDLKSEVKQSADLHLLEGILGALLGQRCLKVELSYGEELMVHLGDPVPCSSPELADETKGSWILGARASRWTLLLHDPPVLIASNGQPFADAESAGHQETLPLEVEKRAEPLIGCNIVTAKAKCIFPEIPGCGGIALLLEFNDGSHLTVLPDDEADDDETPLADWELFTPYDMYLACGPGPVWSYARSDVLKSV
;
A
#
# COMPACT_ATOMS: atom_id res chain seq x y z
N MET A 1 13.88 13.70 17.18
CA MET A 1 14.70 14.49 16.24
C MET A 1 13.86 14.59 14.97
N SER A 2 13.40 15.78 14.59
CA SER A 2 12.52 15.92 13.42
C SER A 2 13.37 15.90 12.16
N ILE A 3 13.25 14.86 11.34
CA ILE A 3 13.91 14.80 10.03
C ILE A 3 13.07 15.64 9.08
N VAL A 4 13.69 16.61 8.39
CA VAL A 4 13.06 17.34 7.29
C VAL A 4 13.36 16.54 6.02
N ILE A 5 12.33 16.01 5.37
CA ILE A 5 12.46 15.25 4.12
C ILE A 5 11.92 16.10 2.99
N ASP A 6 12.69 16.21 1.91
CA ASP A 6 12.22 16.77 0.65
C ASP A 6 11.51 15.68 -0.16
N LEU A 7 10.18 15.77 -0.23
CA LEU A 7 9.33 14.83 -0.96
C LEU A 7 9.46 14.93 -2.50
N LYS A 8 10.40 15.73 -3.01
CA LYS A 8 10.75 15.81 -4.44
C LYS A 8 12.17 15.31 -4.74
N SER A 9 12.92 14.93 -3.71
CA SER A 9 14.28 14.44 -3.86
C SER A 9 14.29 12.94 -4.12
N GLU A 10 15.06 12.53 -5.13
CA GLU A 10 15.20 11.12 -5.47
C GLU A 10 16.06 10.35 -4.46
N VAL A 11 15.67 9.11 -4.20
CA VAL A 11 16.43 8.09 -3.47
C VAL A 11 16.52 6.87 -4.38
N LYS A 12 17.70 6.61 -4.94
CA LYS A 12 17.88 5.51 -5.89
C LYS A 12 17.63 4.13 -5.27
N GLN A 13 18.15 3.92 -4.06
CA GLN A 13 17.96 2.71 -3.28
C GLN A 13 18.39 2.96 -1.83
N SER A 14 17.62 2.48 -0.86
CA SER A 14 17.91 2.63 0.58
C SER A 14 17.31 1.48 1.38
N ALA A 15 17.93 1.18 2.52
CA ALA A 15 17.36 0.31 3.56
C ALA A 15 17.02 1.10 4.85
N ASP A 16 17.13 2.43 4.81
CA ASP A 16 16.87 3.29 5.95
C ASP A 16 15.35 3.47 6.15
N LEU A 17 14.81 2.79 7.17
CA LEU A 17 13.40 2.89 7.53
C LEU A 17 13.02 4.26 8.09
N HIS A 18 13.93 5.02 8.71
CA HIS A 18 13.57 6.33 9.25
C HIS A 18 13.27 7.32 8.13
N LEU A 19 14.04 7.23 7.04
CA LEU A 19 13.81 8.04 5.86
C LEU A 19 12.50 7.61 5.14
N LEU A 20 12.25 6.30 5.04
CA LEU A 20 10.98 5.77 4.51
C LEU A 20 9.77 6.24 5.34
N GLU A 21 9.84 6.09 6.66
CA GLU A 21 8.77 6.50 7.58
C GLU A 21 8.48 8.01 7.50
N GLY A 22 9.49 8.84 7.25
CA GLY A 22 9.22 10.25 7.06
C GLY A 22 8.56 10.58 5.71
N ILE A 23 8.76 9.77 4.65
CA ILE A 23 7.98 9.84 3.41
C ILE A 23 6.53 9.40 3.70
N LEU A 24 6.35 8.26 4.37
CA LEU A 24 5.04 7.74 4.78
C LEU A 24 4.30 8.69 5.73
N GLY A 25 5.01 9.52 6.48
CA GLY A 25 4.44 10.58 7.31
C GLY A 25 3.55 11.56 6.53
N ALA A 26 3.76 11.71 5.21
CA ALA A 26 2.91 12.52 4.35
C ALA A 26 1.50 11.92 4.12
N LEU A 27 1.32 10.62 4.40
CA LEU A 27 0.01 9.96 4.37
C LEU A 27 -0.86 10.28 5.58
N LEU A 28 -0.28 10.78 6.68
CA LEU A 28 -1.06 11.10 7.88
C LEU A 28 -2.09 12.19 7.58
N GLY A 29 -3.34 11.93 7.94
CA GLY A 29 -4.48 12.79 7.65
C GLY A 29 -5.02 12.69 6.22
N GLN A 30 -4.39 11.93 5.33
CA GLN A 30 -4.94 11.68 3.99
C GLN A 30 -6.19 10.80 4.12
N ARG A 31 -7.20 11.16 3.35
CA ARG A 31 -8.51 10.51 3.33
C ARG A 31 -8.52 9.32 2.37
N CYS A 32 -9.15 8.22 2.74
CA CYS A 32 -9.43 7.13 1.81
C CYS A 32 -10.61 7.50 0.90
N LEU A 33 -10.40 7.38 -0.41
CA LEU A 33 -11.37 7.70 -1.44
C LEU A 33 -12.01 6.45 -2.04
N LYS A 34 -11.20 5.40 -2.23
CA LYS A 34 -11.59 4.16 -2.88
C LYS A 34 -10.60 3.06 -2.52
N VAL A 35 -11.11 1.84 -2.41
CA VAL A 35 -10.32 0.61 -2.35
C VAL A 35 -10.83 -0.29 -3.46
N GLU A 36 -9.95 -0.82 -4.28
CA GLU A 36 -10.31 -1.68 -5.42
C GLU A 36 -9.31 -2.79 -5.65
N LEU A 37 -9.72 -3.80 -6.43
CA LEU A 37 -8.77 -4.76 -6.99
C LEU A 37 -8.47 -4.39 -8.43
N SER A 38 -7.18 -4.36 -8.76
CA SER A 38 -6.77 -4.48 -10.15
C SER A 38 -6.61 -5.96 -10.55
N TYR A 39 -6.16 -6.18 -11.78
CA TYR A 39 -5.93 -7.51 -12.32
C TYR A 39 -5.01 -8.32 -11.41
N GLY A 40 -5.32 -9.60 -11.16
CA GLY A 40 -4.48 -10.46 -10.33
C GLY A 40 -4.64 -10.31 -8.81
N GLU A 41 -5.76 -9.75 -8.34
CA GLU A 41 -6.05 -9.52 -6.89
C GLU A 41 -5.10 -8.52 -6.22
N GLU A 42 -4.44 -7.70 -7.03
CA GLU A 42 -3.65 -6.54 -6.63
C GLU A 42 -4.55 -5.52 -5.90
N LEU A 43 -4.22 -5.18 -4.66
CA LEU A 43 -4.95 -4.16 -3.93
C LEU A 43 -4.50 -2.77 -4.36
N MET A 44 -5.48 -1.92 -4.71
CA MET A 44 -5.27 -0.51 -4.99
C MET A 44 -6.06 0.34 -3.99
N VAL A 45 -5.38 1.27 -3.31
CA VAL A 45 -6.01 2.20 -2.35
C VAL A 45 -5.76 3.63 -2.79
N HIS A 46 -6.84 4.34 -3.07
CA HIS A 46 -6.83 5.73 -3.51
C HIS A 46 -6.98 6.63 -2.30
N LEU A 47 -6.01 7.52 -2.10
CA LEU A 47 -5.90 8.36 -0.91
C LEU A 47 -5.75 9.86 -1.26
N GLY A 48 -6.07 10.71 -0.29
CA GLY A 48 -5.91 12.17 -0.34
C GLY A 48 -7.02 12.88 -1.13
N ASP A 49 -6.63 13.86 -1.95
CA ASP A 49 -7.55 14.64 -2.77
C ASP A 49 -7.90 13.91 -4.08
N PRO A 50 -9.15 14.02 -4.57
CA PRO A 50 -9.52 13.48 -5.87
C PRO A 50 -8.86 14.28 -7.00
N VAL A 51 -8.24 13.57 -7.94
CA VAL A 51 -7.57 14.10 -9.13
C VAL A 51 -8.23 13.50 -10.37
N PRO A 52 -8.59 14.29 -11.38
CA PRO A 52 -9.14 13.77 -12.63
C PRO A 52 -8.18 12.79 -13.31
N CYS A 53 -8.73 11.71 -13.87
CA CYS A 53 -7.96 10.81 -14.73
C CYS A 53 -7.52 11.53 -16.01
N SER A 54 -6.29 11.27 -16.46
CA SER A 54 -5.71 11.92 -17.63
C SER A 54 -6.09 11.26 -18.96
N SER A 55 -6.62 10.04 -18.93
CA SER A 55 -7.02 9.31 -20.14
C SER A 55 -8.41 9.78 -20.62
N PRO A 56 -8.60 9.98 -21.93
CA PRO A 56 -9.90 10.37 -22.48
C PRO A 56 -11.01 9.35 -22.18
N GLU A 57 -10.67 8.07 -22.08
CA GLU A 57 -11.61 6.97 -21.81
C GLU A 57 -12.14 6.99 -20.37
N LEU A 58 -11.43 7.63 -19.44
CA LEU A 58 -11.78 7.74 -18.03
C LEU A 58 -11.99 9.21 -17.61
N ALA A 59 -12.39 10.08 -18.55
CA ALA A 59 -12.46 11.53 -18.32
C ALA A 59 -13.41 11.93 -17.18
N ASP A 60 -14.40 11.10 -16.88
CA ASP A 60 -15.37 11.29 -15.79
C ASP A 60 -14.96 10.60 -14.48
N GLU A 61 -13.82 9.90 -14.47
CA GLU A 61 -13.30 9.22 -13.28
C GLU A 61 -12.25 10.05 -12.55
N THR A 62 -12.22 9.87 -11.24
CA THR A 62 -11.22 10.49 -10.37
C THR A 62 -10.38 9.42 -9.68
N LYS A 63 -9.08 9.66 -9.59
CA LYS A 63 -8.14 8.89 -8.78
C LYS A 63 -7.72 9.66 -7.53
N GLY A 64 -7.08 8.98 -6.58
CA GLY A 64 -6.43 9.67 -5.47
C GLY A 64 -5.18 10.43 -5.91
N SER A 65 -4.90 11.54 -5.25
CA SER A 65 -3.62 12.25 -5.31
C SER A 65 -2.46 11.35 -4.83
N TRP A 66 -2.78 10.35 -4.01
CA TRP A 66 -1.92 9.26 -3.60
C TRP A 66 -2.57 7.94 -4.00
N ILE A 67 -1.78 6.98 -4.49
CA ILE A 67 -2.27 5.64 -4.83
C ILE A 67 -1.27 4.63 -4.29
N LEU A 68 -1.73 3.80 -3.35
CA LEU A 68 -1.00 2.65 -2.85
C LEU A 68 -1.39 1.42 -3.68
N GLY A 69 -0.40 0.67 -4.17
CA GLY A 69 -0.57 -0.61 -4.83
C GLY A 69 0.18 -1.72 -4.08
N ALA A 70 -0.43 -2.89 -3.95
CA ALA A 70 0.18 -4.09 -3.38
C ALA A 70 0.06 -5.24 -4.39
N ARG A 71 1.07 -5.37 -5.28
CA ARG A 71 1.03 -6.32 -6.40
C ARG A 71 1.70 -7.64 -6.11
N ALA A 72 2.94 -7.59 -5.64
CA ALA A 72 3.73 -8.77 -5.26
C ALA A 72 3.69 -9.02 -3.74
N SER A 73 2.59 -8.63 -3.10
CA SER A 73 2.43 -8.73 -1.65
C SER A 73 1.11 -9.36 -1.27
N ARG A 74 1.12 -10.08 -0.15
CA ARG A 74 -0.11 -10.41 0.56
C ARG A 74 -0.62 -9.17 1.29
N TRP A 75 -1.93 -9.03 1.36
CA TRP A 75 -2.54 -7.94 2.10
C TRP A 75 -3.74 -8.43 2.90
N THR A 76 -3.98 -7.76 4.02
CA THR A 76 -5.17 -7.94 4.85
C THR A 76 -5.77 -6.59 5.18
N LEU A 77 -7.06 -6.44 4.95
CA LEU A 77 -7.87 -5.30 5.34
C LEU A 77 -8.81 -5.73 6.47
N LEU A 78 -8.62 -5.14 7.65
CA LEU A 78 -9.54 -5.29 8.77
C LEU A 78 -10.41 -4.04 8.88
N LEU A 79 -11.72 -4.22 8.75
CA LEU A 79 -12.71 -3.18 8.95
C LEU A 79 -13.22 -3.24 10.38
N HIS A 80 -13.40 -2.09 11.01
CA HIS A 80 -13.86 -2.02 12.39
C HIS A 80 -15.38 -2.18 12.54
N ASP A 81 -16.17 -1.52 11.69
CA ASP A 81 -17.64 -1.55 11.75
C ASP A 81 -18.25 -1.57 10.33
N PRO A 82 -18.85 -2.70 9.89
CA PRO A 82 -18.89 -3.99 10.60
C PRO A 82 -17.49 -4.64 10.68
N PRO A 83 -17.22 -5.47 11.72
CA PRO A 83 -15.96 -6.19 11.86
C PRO A 83 -15.81 -7.25 10.75
N VAL A 84 -15.04 -6.90 9.72
CA VAL A 84 -14.82 -7.74 8.53
C VAL A 84 -13.33 -7.85 8.27
N LEU A 85 -12.88 -9.06 7.95
CA LEU A 85 -11.52 -9.33 7.48
C LEU A 85 -11.58 -9.71 6.00
N ILE A 86 -10.72 -9.07 5.21
CA ILE A 86 -10.54 -9.35 3.79
C ILE A 86 -9.06 -9.59 3.55
N ALA A 87 -8.69 -10.73 2.96
CA ALA A 87 -7.30 -11.12 2.78
C ALA A 87 -7.08 -11.60 1.34
N SER A 88 -5.92 -11.26 0.75
CA SER A 88 -5.61 -11.56 -0.65
C SER A 88 -5.65 -13.05 -1.01
N ASN A 89 -5.30 -13.95 -0.08
CA ASN A 89 -5.29 -15.40 -0.31
C ASN A 89 -6.27 -16.17 0.59
N GLY A 90 -7.24 -15.47 1.21
CA GLY A 90 -8.20 -16.08 2.12
C GLY A 90 -7.61 -16.63 3.43
N GLN A 91 -6.32 -16.38 3.73
CA GLN A 91 -5.73 -16.69 5.03
C GLN A 91 -5.32 -15.39 5.74
N PRO A 92 -5.91 -15.07 6.91
CA PRO A 92 -5.39 -14.02 7.78
C PRO A 92 -3.92 -14.27 8.14
N PHE A 93 -3.18 -13.19 8.38
CA PHE A 93 -1.96 -13.30 9.17
C PHE A 93 -2.34 -13.73 10.60
N ALA A 94 -1.48 -14.51 11.27
CA ALA A 94 -1.77 -15.17 12.56
C ALA A 94 -2.29 -14.23 13.68
N ASP A 95 -2.06 -12.92 13.57
CA ASP A 95 -2.52 -11.90 14.52
C ASP A 95 -3.96 -11.40 14.26
N ALA A 96 -4.54 -11.66 13.08
CA ALA A 96 -5.88 -11.20 12.68
C ALA A 96 -7.03 -12.16 13.08
N GLU A 97 -6.72 -13.39 13.51
CA GLU A 97 -7.73 -14.40 13.87
C GLU A 97 -8.47 -14.12 15.20
N SER A 98 -8.02 -13.16 16.01
CA SER A 98 -8.42 -13.08 17.43
C SER A 98 -9.68 -12.27 17.75
N ALA A 99 -10.46 -11.77 16.78
CA ALA A 99 -11.49 -10.78 17.09
C ALA A 99 -12.88 -10.98 16.45
N GLY A 100 -13.29 -12.23 16.16
CA GLY A 100 -14.67 -12.52 15.74
C GLY A 100 -15.10 -11.82 14.45
N HIS A 101 -14.14 -11.47 13.59
CA HIS A 101 -14.39 -10.85 12.30
C HIS A 101 -14.99 -11.86 11.33
N GLN A 102 -15.92 -11.40 10.50
CA GLN A 102 -16.40 -12.21 9.39
C GLN A 102 -15.36 -12.16 8.28
N GLU A 103 -14.82 -13.32 7.90
CA GLU A 103 -13.94 -13.43 6.73
C GLU A 103 -14.73 -13.29 5.43
N THR A 104 -14.09 -12.64 4.45
CA THR A 104 -14.67 -12.42 3.11
C THR A 104 -13.62 -12.60 2.03
N LEU A 105 -14.10 -12.95 0.83
CA LEU A 105 -13.25 -13.12 -0.35
C LEU A 105 -12.71 -11.76 -0.84
N PRO A 106 -11.48 -11.71 -1.39
CA PRO A 106 -10.91 -10.50 -1.98
C PRO A 106 -11.83 -9.84 -3.00
N LEU A 107 -12.53 -10.65 -3.82
CA LEU A 107 -13.45 -10.16 -4.86
C LEU A 107 -14.60 -9.28 -4.33
N GLU A 108 -14.89 -9.31 -3.02
CA GLU A 108 -15.88 -8.41 -2.41
C GLU A 108 -15.28 -7.11 -1.85
N VAL A 109 -13.96 -6.89 -1.94
CA VAL A 109 -13.27 -5.78 -1.25
C VAL A 109 -13.85 -4.42 -1.60
N GLU A 110 -14.16 -4.14 -2.87
CA GLU A 110 -14.70 -2.85 -3.30
C GLU A 110 -15.99 -2.50 -2.58
N LYS A 111 -16.89 -3.48 -2.46
CA LYS A 111 -18.18 -3.32 -1.79
C LYS A 111 -18.03 -3.29 -0.29
N ARG A 112 -17.13 -4.12 0.26
CA ARG A 112 -16.97 -4.25 1.71
C ARG A 112 -16.20 -3.09 2.31
N ALA A 113 -15.27 -2.50 1.58
CA ALA A 113 -14.44 -1.38 2.00
C ALA A 113 -15.14 -0.01 1.89
N GLU A 114 -16.41 0.05 1.47
CA GLU A 114 -17.22 1.28 1.48
C GLU A 114 -17.14 2.07 2.81
N PRO A 115 -17.13 1.44 4.02
CA PRO A 115 -17.00 2.16 5.28
C PRO A 115 -15.68 2.94 5.45
N LEU A 116 -14.61 2.54 4.74
CA LEU A 116 -13.34 3.28 4.78
C LEU A 116 -13.40 4.59 4.00
N ILE A 117 -14.35 4.73 3.08
CA ILE A 117 -14.44 5.93 2.25
C ILE A 117 -14.75 7.13 3.17
N GLY A 118 -13.82 8.09 3.21
CA GLY A 118 -13.90 9.23 4.10
C GLY A 118 -13.07 9.11 5.38
N CYS A 119 -12.59 7.93 5.74
CA CYS A 119 -11.69 7.73 6.87
C CYS A 119 -10.30 8.30 6.58
N ASN A 120 -9.64 8.81 7.61
CA ASN A 120 -8.31 9.40 7.52
C ASN A 120 -7.27 8.45 8.09
N ILE A 121 -6.09 8.42 7.47
CA ILE A 121 -4.95 7.68 8.00
C ILE A 121 -4.44 8.37 9.27
N VAL A 122 -4.32 7.62 10.36
CA VAL A 122 -3.77 8.08 11.65
C VAL A 122 -2.42 7.46 11.97
N THR A 123 -2.11 6.31 11.36
CA THR A 123 -0.79 5.66 11.45
C THR A 123 -0.37 5.19 10.06
N ALA A 124 0.88 5.45 9.70
CA ALA A 124 1.54 4.86 8.54
C ALA A 124 2.95 4.45 8.94
N LYS A 125 3.26 3.15 8.90
CA LYS A 125 4.53 2.59 9.38
C LYS A 125 5.09 1.55 8.43
N ALA A 126 6.41 1.51 8.34
CA ALA A 126 7.15 0.46 7.65
C ALA A 126 7.86 -0.44 8.65
N LYS A 127 7.93 -1.74 8.37
CA LYS A 127 8.67 -2.69 9.21
C LYS A 127 9.39 -3.69 8.33
N CYS A 128 10.70 -3.84 8.52
CA CYS A 128 11.41 -4.95 7.89
C CYS A 128 10.91 -6.28 8.46
N ILE A 129 10.53 -7.19 7.58
CA ILE A 129 10.19 -8.57 7.89
C ILE A 129 11.33 -9.43 7.36
N PHE A 130 11.98 -10.14 8.27
CA PHE A 130 13.00 -11.13 7.94
C PHE A 130 12.43 -12.50 8.29
N PRO A 131 11.99 -13.30 7.31
CA PRO A 131 11.74 -14.71 7.54
C PRO A 131 13.03 -15.40 8.00
N GLU A 132 12.89 -16.59 8.57
CA GLU A 132 14.02 -17.43 9.02
C GLU A 132 14.94 -17.84 7.87
N ILE A 133 14.52 -17.61 6.62
CA ILE A 133 15.23 -17.94 5.40
C ILE A 133 16.01 -16.71 4.91
N PRO A 134 17.36 -16.78 4.81
CA PRO A 134 18.17 -15.69 4.27
C PRO A 134 17.83 -15.38 2.81
N GLY A 135 17.57 -14.11 2.50
CA GLY A 135 17.21 -13.66 1.15
C GLY A 135 15.71 -13.61 0.89
N CYS A 136 14.91 -14.24 1.74
CA CYS A 136 13.49 -14.02 1.85
C CYS A 136 13.25 -12.85 2.81
N GLY A 137 12.19 -12.08 2.61
CA GLY A 137 11.88 -10.90 3.42
C GLY A 137 11.80 -9.60 2.64
N GLY A 138 11.26 -8.59 3.30
CA GLY A 138 10.96 -7.31 2.66
C GLY A 138 10.50 -6.27 3.65
N ILE A 139 9.83 -5.25 3.16
CA ILE A 139 9.33 -4.16 3.98
C ILE A 139 7.81 -4.29 4.04
N ALA A 140 7.26 -4.58 5.21
CA ALA A 140 5.81 -4.51 5.44
C ALA A 140 5.34 -3.07 5.58
N LEU A 141 4.11 -2.80 5.13
CA LEU A 141 3.40 -1.54 5.33
C LEU A 141 2.20 -1.76 6.25
N LEU A 142 2.05 -0.89 7.25
CA LEU A 142 0.91 -0.88 8.15
C LEU A 142 0.25 0.51 8.09
N LEU A 143 -1.03 0.54 7.73
CA LEU A 143 -1.88 1.73 7.79
C LEU A 143 -3.01 1.52 8.80
N GLU A 144 -3.27 2.54 9.62
CA GLU A 144 -4.41 2.58 10.54
C GLU A 144 -5.28 3.78 10.17
N PHE A 145 -6.59 3.56 10.18
CA PHE A 145 -7.59 4.57 9.90
C PHE A 145 -8.24 5.06 11.21
N ASN A 146 -8.77 6.28 11.19
CA ASN A 146 -9.37 6.91 12.38
C ASN A 146 -10.64 6.22 12.92
N ASP A 147 -11.25 5.34 12.15
CA ASP A 147 -12.37 4.48 12.55
C ASP A 147 -11.92 3.18 13.25
N GLY A 148 -10.61 2.94 13.35
CA GLY A 148 -10.03 1.73 13.93
C GLY A 148 -9.76 0.60 12.92
N SER A 149 -10.14 0.80 11.66
CA SER A 149 -9.82 -0.13 10.58
C SER A 149 -8.31 -0.08 10.26
N HIS A 150 -7.76 -1.15 9.69
CA HIS A 150 -6.34 -1.20 9.33
C HIS A 150 -6.05 -2.04 8.10
N LEU A 151 -5.03 -1.61 7.36
CA LEU A 151 -4.46 -2.33 6.22
C LEU A 151 -3.03 -2.77 6.57
N THR A 152 -2.76 -4.04 6.37
CA THR A 152 -1.42 -4.61 6.44
C THR A 152 -1.05 -5.15 5.07
N VAL A 153 0.12 -4.77 4.57
CA VAL A 153 0.74 -5.34 3.37
C VAL A 153 2.04 -6.02 3.80
N LEU A 154 2.16 -7.30 3.49
CA LEU A 154 3.36 -8.08 3.75
C LEU A 154 3.98 -8.53 2.42
N PRO A 155 5.31 -8.37 2.26
CA PRO A 155 6.01 -8.91 1.10
C PRO A 155 5.77 -10.42 1.01
N ASP A 156 5.52 -10.91 -0.21
CA ASP A 156 5.42 -12.35 -0.46
C ASP A 156 6.75 -12.90 -0.97
N ASP A 157 7.08 -14.14 -0.58
CA ASP A 157 8.37 -14.78 -0.91
C ASP A 157 8.32 -15.57 -2.23
N GLU A 158 7.18 -15.52 -2.96
CA GLU A 158 7.04 -16.11 -4.29
C GLU A 158 7.91 -15.28 -5.25
N ALA A 159 9.16 -15.71 -5.43
CA ALA A 159 10.03 -15.15 -6.45
C ALA A 159 9.39 -15.40 -7.82
N ASP A 160 8.79 -14.36 -8.41
CA ASP A 160 8.43 -14.38 -9.81
C ASP A 160 9.72 -14.66 -10.61
N ASP A 161 9.69 -15.72 -11.41
CA ASP A 161 10.75 -16.09 -12.39
C ASP A 161 10.88 -15.04 -13.53
N ASP A 162 10.20 -13.90 -13.41
CA ASP A 162 10.23 -12.81 -14.37
C ASP A 162 11.59 -12.10 -14.37
N GLU A 163 12.02 -11.68 -15.56
CA GLU A 163 13.30 -10.99 -15.77
C GLU A 163 13.39 -9.63 -15.06
N THR A 164 12.26 -9.10 -14.55
CA THR A 164 12.19 -7.83 -13.83
C THR A 164 11.46 -7.99 -12.50
N PRO A 165 12.14 -7.85 -11.35
CA PRO A 165 11.50 -7.98 -10.05
C PRO A 165 10.48 -6.85 -9.84
N LEU A 166 9.24 -7.23 -9.51
CA LEU A 166 8.19 -6.29 -9.10
C LEU A 166 8.43 -5.79 -7.67
N ALA A 167 8.00 -4.55 -7.40
CA ALA A 167 7.97 -4.05 -6.04
C ALA A 167 6.90 -4.80 -5.24
N ASP A 168 7.20 -5.12 -3.99
CA ASP A 168 6.26 -5.72 -3.03
C ASP A 168 5.02 -4.82 -2.92
N TRP A 169 5.26 -3.54 -2.70
CA TRP A 169 4.24 -2.49 -2.74
C TRP A 169 4.81 -1.16 -3.20
N GLU A 170 3.93 -0.33 -3.73
CA GLU A 170 4.27 0.93 -4.37
C GLU A 170 3.34 2.07 -3.92
N LEU A 171 3.85 3.29 -3.91
CA LEU A 171 3.07 4.48 -3.60
C LEU A 171 3.35 5.57 -4.64
N PHE A 172 2.33 5.87 -5.45
CA PHE A 172 2.31 7.07 -6.28
C PHE A 172 1.96 8.27 -5.40
N THR A 173 2.69 9.36 -5.60
CA THR A 173 2.56 10.57 -4.78
C THR A 173 2.14 11.77 -5.65
N PRO A 174 1.59 12.83 -5.06
CA PRO A 174 1.18 14.04 -5.80
C PRO A 174 2.35 14.88 -6.31
N TYR A 175 3.60 14.44 -6.09
CA TYR A 175 4.82 15.18 -6.43
C TYR A 175 5.47 14.72 -7.72
N ASP A 176 4.76 13.96 -8.55
CA ASP A 176 5.31 13.22 -9.69
C ASP A 176 6.44 12.26 -9.27
N MET A 177 6.36 11.78 -8.03
CA MET A 177 7.29 10.82 -7.46
C MET A 177 6.58 9.50 -7.15
N TYR A 178 7.37 8.45 -7.12
CA TYR A 178 6.97 7.06 -6.99
C TYR A 178 7.89 6.39 -5.99
N LEU A 179 7.30 5.81 -4.94
CA LEU A 179 7.99 4.98 -3.95
C LEU A 179 7.76 3.52 -4.30
N ALA A 180 8.83 2.75 -4.47
CA ALA A 180 8.78 1.30 -4.58
C ALA A 180 9.52 0.68 -3.39
N CYS A 181 8.86 -0.24 -2.70
CA CYS A 181 9.48 -1.07 -1.68
C CYS A 181 9.57 -2.50 -2.19
N GLY A 182 10.73 -3.12 -1.98
CA GLY A 182 11.01 -4.46 -2.42
C GLY A 182 11.44 -4.59 -3.88
N PRO A 183 11.76 -5.83 -4.30
CA PRO A 183 11.84 -7.00 -3.41
C PRO A 183 13.02 -6.88 -2.44
N GLY A 184 12.91 -7.51 -1.27
CA GLY A 184 13.92 -7.41 -0.23
C GLY A 184 13.76 -6.20 0.69
N PRO A 185 14.63 -6.04 1.71
CA PRO A 185 14.56 -4.96 2.69
C PRO A 185 15.12 -3.63 2.15
N VAL A 186 14.74 -3.28 0.92
CA VAL A 186 15.18 -2.08 0.21
C VAL A 186 14.00 -1.34 -0.39
N TRP A 187 14.17 -0.04 -0.61
CA TRP A 187 13.18 0.81 -1.25
C TRP A 187 13.86 1.90 -2.08
N SER A 188 13.11 2.48 -3.02
CA SER A 188 13.52 3.59 -3.86
C SER A 188 12.42 4.64 -3.96
N TYR A 189 12.79 5.89 -4.20
CA TYR A 189 11.88 7.00 -4.44
C TYR A 189 12.36 7.79 -5.65
N ALA A 190 11.66 7.70 -6.76
CA ALA A 190 12.09 8.26 -8.04
C ALA A 190 10.95 8.98 -8.74
N ARG A 191 11.24 9.73 -9.80
CA ARG A 191 10.18 10.34 -10.60
C ARG A 191 9.31 9.28 -11.28
N SER A 192 8.00 9.49 -11.28
CA SER A 192 7.02 8.57 -11.86
C SER A 192 7.03 8.55 -13.40
N ASP A 193 7.55 9.60 -14.04
CA ASP A 193 7.66 9.70 -15.50
C ASP A 193 8.81 8.88 -16.08
N VAL A 194 9.81 8.55 -15.26
CA VAL A 194 10.94 7.69 -15.63
C VAL A 194 10.52 6.22 -15.72
N LEU A 195 9.41 5.84 -15.07
CA LEU A 195 8.87 4.46 -15.06
C LEU A 195 7.93 4.15 -16.24
N LYS A 196 7.62 5.12 -17.12
CA LYS A 196 6.74 4.91 -18.28
C LYS A 196 7.40 4.17 -19.47
N SER A 197 8.50 3.48 -19.23
CA SER A 197 9.20 2.71 -20.26
C SER A 197 9.49 1.28 -19.78
N VAL A 198 8.42 0.51 -19.54
CA VAL A 198 8.42 -0.95 -19.66
C VAL A 198 7.14 -1.34 -20.37
#